data_AF-A0A946ZAT1-F1
#
_entry.id   AF-A0A946ZAT1-F1
#
_cell.length_a   1.000
_cell.length_b   1.000
_cell.length_c   1.000
_cell.angle_alpha   90.00
_cell.angle_beta   90.00
_cell.angle_gamma   90.00
#
_symmetry.space_group_name_H-M   'P 1'
#
loop_
_entity.id
_entity.type
_entity.pdbx_description
1 polymer ?
#
loop_
_entity_poly.entity_id
_entity_poly.type
_entity_poly.pdbx_seq_one_letter_code
_entity_poly.pdbx_strand_id
1 'polypeptide(L)'
;MHIPAKTLDDLEFPIVLEQLADHCVTEAGAKAAIRITPIKEEGLILNALGKTKEYLDSFELDSVIPNHGFDPIDNELRLLGIENTSLEVDGFRRISGICQSGT
;
A
#
# COMPACT_ATOMS: atom_id res chain seq x y z
N MET A 1 7.96 6.43 23.09
CA MET A 1 8.15 4.98 23.35
C MET A 1 9.34 4.47 22.55
N HIS A 2 10.27 3.73 23.17
CA HIS A 2 11.37 3.05 22.49
C HIS A 2 11.07 1.55 22.46
N ILE A 3 11.18 0.93 21.28
CA ILE A 3 10.95 -0.52 21.08
C ILE A 3 12.27 -1.09 20.55
N PRO A 4 12.98 -1.92 21.34
CA PRO A 4 14.20 -2.57 20.89
C PRO A 4 13.94 -3.54 19.74
N ALA A 5 14.88 -3.66 18.80
CA ALA A 5 14.77 -4.61 17.68
C ALA A 5 14.53 -6.05 18.16
N LYS A 6 15.25 -6.46 19.21
CA LYS A 6 15.09 -7.78 19.83
C LYS A 6 13.65 -8.05 20.29
N THR A 7 12.91 -7.04 20.75
CA THR A 7 11.51 -7.21 21.15
C THR A 7 10.63 -7.55 19.94
N LEU A 8 10.94 -7.04 18.76
CA LEU A 8 10.22 -7.39 17.53
C LEU A 8 10.55 -8.82 17.10
N ASP A 9 11.82 -9.22 17.21
CA ASP A 9 12.26 -10.58 16.90
C ASP A 9 11.64 -11.61 17.87
N ASP A 10 11.66 -11.32 19.17
CA ASP A 10 11.07 -12.18 20.22
C ASP A 10 9.54 -12.33 20.06
N LEU A 11 8.88 -11.37 19.42
CA LEU A 11 7.45 -11.40 19.08
C LEU A 11 7.18 -11.94 17.68
N GLU A 12 8.21 -12.44 16.98
CA GLU A 12 8.12 -12.96 15.62
C GLU A 12 7.52 -11.95 14.62
N PHE A 13 7.66 -10.65 14.91
CA PHE A 13 7.07 -9.59 14.09
C PHE A 13 7.50 -9.67 12.61
N PRO A 14 8.77 -9.95 12.26
CA PRO A 14 9.16 -10.14 10.86
C PRO A 14 8.38 -11.25 10.15
N ILE A 15 8.07 -12.35 10.84
CA ILE A 15 7.29 -13.47 10.28
C ILE A 15 5.85 -13.03 10.01
N VAL A 16 5.25 -12.24 10.92
CA VAL A 16 3.92 -11.65 10.70
C VAL A 16 3.92 -10.73 9.47
N LEU A 17 4.99 -9.96 9.25
CA LEU A 17 5.11 -9.11 8.06
C LEU A 17 5.22 -9.91 6.77
N GLU A 18 5.93 -11.04 6.77
CA GLU A 18 6.01 -11.96 5.63
C GLU A 18 4.63 -12.56 5.31
N GLN A 19 3.92 -13.06 6.33
CA GLN A 19 2.56 -13.58 6.17
C GLN A 19 1.59 -12.51 5.64
N LEU A 20 1.69 -11.27 6.14
CA LEU A 20 0.91 -10.15 5.64
C LEU A 20 1.21 -9.85 4.17
N ALA A 21 2.48 -9.94 3.75
CA ALA A 21 2.89 -9.70 2.38
C ALA A 21 2.29 -10.72 1.41
N ASP A 22 2.14 -11.98 1.82
CA ASP A 22 1.50 -13.04 1.02
C ASP A 22 0.01 -12.78 0.74
N HIS A 23 -0.64 -11.96 1.59
CA HIS A 23 -2.02 -11.54 1.42
C HIS A 23 -2.19 -10.23 0.62
N CYS A 24 -1.09 -9.59 0.20
CA CYS A 24 -1.17 -8.36 -0.59
C CYS A 24 -1.51 -8.65 -2.06
N VAL A 25 -2.41 -7.84 -2.63
CA VAL A 25 -2.84 -7.99 -4.03
C VAL A 25 -1.75 -7.57 -5.03
N THR A 26 -0.94 -6.57 -4.68
CA THR A 26 0.10 -6.02 -5.56
C THR A 26 1.49 -6.23 -4.99
N GLU A 27 2.49 -6.35 -5.87
CA GLU A 27 3.90 -6.47 -5.47
C GLU A 27 4.36 -5.25 -4.66
N ALA A 28 3.91 -4.04 -5.04
CA ALA A 28 4.19 -2.82 -4.29
C ALA A 28 3.61 -2.87 -2.87
N GLY A 29 2.39 -3.40 -2.72
CA GLY A 29 1.75 -3.65 -1.43
C GLY A 29 2.53 -4.64 -0.57
N ALA A 30 2.94 -5.78 -1.14
CA ALA A 30 3.74 -6.78 -0.45
C ALA A 30 5.09 -6.20 0.04
N LYS A 31 5.77 -5.43 -0.83
CA LYS A 31 7.00 -4.71 -0.47
C LYS A 31 6.77 -3.68 0.63
N ALA A 32 5.62 -3.00 0.65
CA ALA A 32 5.28 -2.06 1.70
C ALA A 32 5.00 -2.78 3.03
N ALA A 33 4.30 -3.92 3.00
CA ALA A 33 3.99 -4.74 4.17
C ALA A 33 5.26 -5.16 4.93
N ILE A 34 6.28 -5.68 4.22
CA ILE A 34 7.56 -6.12 4.82
C ILE A 34 8.31 -4.96 5.50
N ARG A 35 8.05 -3.71 5.10
CA ARG A 35 8.70 -2.52 5.67
C ARG A 35 7.93 -1.87 6.82
N ILE A 36 6.78 -2.42 7.23
CA ILE A 36 5.99 -1.85 8.32
C ILE A 36 6.82 -1.85 9.61
N THR A 37 6.73 -0.75 10.36
CA THR A 37 7.34 -0.61 11.68
C THR A 37 6.32 -0.08 12.67
N PRO A 38 6.49 -0.33 13.99
CA PRO A 38 5.58 0.22 14.99
C PRO A 38 5.44 1.74 14.90
N ILE A 39 4.19 2.21 14.78
CA ILE A 39 3.85 3.62 14.70
C ILE A 39 3.91 4.21 16.12
N LYS A 40 4.55 5.38 16.26
CA LYS A 40 4.71 6.07 17.56
C LYS A 40 3.88 7.34 17.67
N GLU A 41 3.49 7.92 16.54
CA GLU A 41 2.73 9.16 16.49
C GLU A 41 1.24 8.84 16.57
N GLU A 42 0.55 9.45 17.54
CA GLU A 42 -0.87 9.23 17.78
C GLU A 42 -1.75 9.54 16.56
N GLY A 43 -1.48 10.64 15.85
CA GLY A 43 -2.24 11.02 14.66
C GLY A 43 -2.18 9.95 13.56
N LEU A 44 -0.99 9.37 13.34
CA LEU A 44 -0.81 8.28 12.39
C LEU A 44 -1.46 6.97 12.85
N ILE A 45 -1.44 6.68 14.15
CA ILE A 45 -2.15 5.52 14.72
C ILE A 45 -3.65 5.65 14.48
N LEU A 46 -4.24 6.80 14.83
CA LEU A 46 -5.66 7.05 14.64
C LEU A 46 -6.06 6.98 13.16
N ASN A 47 -5.23 7.51 12.25
CA ASN A 47 -5.46 7.39 10.82
C ASN A 47 -5.43 5.93 10.34
N ALA A 48 -4.45 5.13 10.77
CA ALA A 48 -4.33 3.72 10.41
C ALA A 48 -5.51 2.87 10.95
N LEU A 49 -5.93 3.15 12.19
CA LEU A 49 -7.10 2.52 12.79
C LEU A 49 -8.38 2.92 12.06
N GLY A 50 -8.52 4.18 11.64
CA GLY A 50 -9.65 4.65 10.82
C GLY A 50 -9.75 3.88 9.50
N LYS A 51 -8.63 3.74 8.77
CA LYS A 51 -8.59 2.93 7.54
C LYS A 51 -9.02 1.49 7.76
N THR A 52 -8.56 0.87 8.85
CA THR A 52 -8.94 -0.52 9.19
C THR A 52 -10.43 -0.61 9.56
N LYS A 53 -10.96 0.41 10.25
CA LYS A 53 -12.37 0.51 10.59
C LYS A 53 -13.26 0.60 9.35
N GLU A 54 -12.84 1.31 8.31
CA GLU A 54 -13.60 1.36 7.04
C GLU A 54 -13.81 -0.04 6.43
N TYR A 55 -12.79 -0.91 6.47
CA TYR A 55 -12.93 -2.30 6.03
C TYR A 55 -13.87 -3.13 6.92
N LEU A 56 -13.82 -2.92 8.24
CA LEU A 56 -14.74 -3.59 9.16
C LEU A 56 -16.18 -3.14 8.93
N ASP A 57 -16.40 -1.83 8.84
CA ASP A 57 -17.73 -1.24 8.62
C ASP A 57 -18.30 -1.71 7.26
N SER A 58 -17.47 -1.77 6.22
CA SER A 58 -17.82 -2.35 4.91
C SER A 58 -18.27 -3.81 5.02
N PHE A 59 -17.55 -4.62 5.80
CA PHE A 59 -17.88 -6.02 6.03
C PHE A 59 -19.18 -6.20 6.84
N GLU A 60 -19.40 -5.39 7.88
CA GLU A 60 -20.60 -5.47 8.72
C GLU A 60 -21.87 -4.96 8.01
N LEU A 61 -21.73 -3.96 7.13
CA LEU A 61 -22.84 -3.33 6.41
C LEU A 61 -23.08 -3.93 5.02
N ASP A 62 -22.40 -5.02 4.68
CA ASP A 62 -22.46 -5.69 3.36
C ASP A 62 -22.26 -4.73 2.18
N SER A 63 -21.46 -3.68 2.42
CA SER A 63 -21.19 -2.59 1.49
C SER A 63 -19.77 -2.72 1.00
N VAL A 64 -19.56 -3.54 -0.03
CA VAL A 64 -18.24 -3.93 -0.53
C VAL A 64 -17.41 -2.71 -0.92
N ILE A 65 -16.22 -2.56 -0.31
CA ILE A 65 -15.21 -1.62 -0.83
C ILE A 65 -14.79 -2.08 -2.23
N PRO A 66 -15.01 -1.26 -3.27
CA PRO A 66 -14.62 -1.64 -4.62
C PRO A 66 -13.11 -1.89 -4.68
N ASN A 67 -12.71 -2.81 -5.56
CA ASN A 67 -11.29 -3.07 -5.78
C ASN A 67 -10.62 -1.78 -6.29
N HIS A 68 -9.66 -1.29 -5.51
CA HIS A 68 -8.88 -0.08 -5.75
C HIS A 68 -7.50 -0.44 -6.33
N GLY A 69 -7.36 -1.65 -6.87
CA GLY A 69 -6.18 -2.06 -7.61
C GLY A 69 -5.98 -1.18 -8.85
N PHE A 70 -4.74 -0.80 -9.09
CA PHE A 70 -4.30 -0.12 -10.29
C PHE A 70 -3.16 -0.92 -10.93
N ASP A 71 -3.02 -0.80 -12.25
CA ASP A 71 -1.88 -1.38 -12.93
C ASP A 71 -0.60 -0.64 -12.51
N PRO A 72 0.50 -1.36 -12.19
CA PRO A 72 1.75 -0.72 -11.83
C PRO A 72 2.24 0.18 -12.98
N ILE A 73 2.67 1.40 -12.63
CA ILE A 73 3.18 2.40 -13.58
C ILE A 73 4.67 2.72 -13.35
N ASP A 74 5.42 1.86 -12.66
CA ASP A 74 6.83 2.08 -12.30
C ASP A 74 7.71 2.34 -13.54
N ASN A 75 7.43 1.68 -14.66
CA ASN A 75 8.16 1.87 -15.91
C ASN A 75 7.89 3.26 -16.50
N GLU A 76 6.64 3.70 -16.49
CA GLU A 76 6.23 5.00 -16.99
C GLU A 76 6.78 6.12 -16.13
N LEU A 77 6.72 5.97 -14.80
CA LEU A 77 7.34 6.89 -13.85
C LEU A 77 8.86 7.01 -14.10
N ARG A 78 9.53 5.89 -14.37
CA ARG A 78 10.96 5.90 -14.74
C ARG A 78 11.20 6.63 -16.05
N LEU A 79 10.41 6.38 -17.08
CA LEU A 79 10.55 7.02 -18.40
C LEU A 79 10.29 8.53 -18.33
N LEU A 80 9.31 8.98 -17.55
CA LEU A 80 9.04 10.41 -17.33
C LEU A 80 10.26 11.19 -16.80
N GLY A 81 11.19 10.52 -16.09
CA GLY A 81 12.42 11.13 -15.60
C GLY A 81 13.59 11.16 -16.59
N ILE A 82 13.43 10.60 -17.80
CA ILE A 82 14.50 10.50 -18.79
C ILE A 82 14.19 11.43 -19.96
N GLU A 83 15.09 12.38 -20.22
CA GLU A 83 14.97 13.29 -21.36
C GLU A 83 14.95 12.53 -22.70
N ASN A 84 14.18 13.06 -23.66
CA ASN A 84 14.02 12.50 -25.01
C ASN A 84 13.44 11.08 -25.08
N THR A 85 12.71 10.64 -24.04
CA THR A 85 11.92 9.41 -24.10
C THR A 85 10.45 9.70 -24.41
N SER A 86 9.76 8.69 -24.95
CA SER A 86 8.30 8.74 -25.16
C SER A 86 7.64 7.61 -24.39
N LEU A 87 6.44 7.87 -23.87
CA LEU A 87 5.56 6.85 -23.32
C LEU A 87 4.68 6.28 -24.43
N GLU A 88 4.48 4.96 -24.40
CA GLU A 88 3.49 4.32 -25.26
C GLU A 88 2.07 4.74 -24.84
N VAL A 89 1.13 4.66 -25.78
CA VAL A 89 -0.27 5.07 -25.56
C VAL A 89 -0.88 4.31 -24.37
N ASP A 90 -0.54 3.04 -24.20
CA ASP A 90 -1.06 2.24 -23.07
C ASP A 90 -0.50 2.70 -21.72
N GLY A 91 0.75 3.17 -21.67
CA GLY A 91 1.32 3.77 -20.46
C GLY A 91 0.60 5.07 -20.08
N PHE A 92 0.28 5.92 -21.06
CA PHE A 92 -0.55 7.11 -20.83
C PHE A 92 -1.95 6.77 -20.32
N ARG A 93 -2.59 5.72 -20.86
CA ARG A 93 -3.91 5.25 -20.40
C ARG A 93 -3.88 4.77 -18.95
N ARG A 94 -2.86 3.99 -18.57
CA ARG A 94 -2.68 3.55 -17.17
C ARG A 94 -2.55 4.74 -16.21
N ILE A 95 -1.68 5.71 -16.55
CA ILE A 95 -1.53 6.94 -15.75
C ILE A 95 -2.87 7.69 -15.66
N SER A 96 -3.56 7.88 -16.79
CA SER A 96 -4.85 8.57 -16.83
C SER A 96 -5.91 7.89 -15.96
N GLY A 97 -5.96 6.55 -15.95
CA GLY A 97 -6.88 5.78 -15.13
C GLY A 97 -6.67 6.03 -13.63
N ILE A 98 -5.41 6.10 -13.19
CA ILE A 98 -5.05 6.42 -11.80
C ILE A 98 -5.46 7.85 -11.43
N CYS A 99 -5.22 8.83 -12.31
CA CYS A 99 -5.59 10.22 -12.04
C CYS A 99 -7.11 10.43 -11.93
N GLN A 100 -7.92 9.65 -12.65
CA GLN A 100 -9.38 9.76 -12.63
C GLN A 100 -10.03 9.06 -11.44
N SER A 101 -9.39 8.01 -10.90
CA SER A 101 -9.90 7.26 -9.75
C SER A 101 -9.64 7.94 -8.39
N GLY A 102 -8.88 9.04 -8.37
CA GLY A 102 -8.60 9.86 -7.19
C GLY A 102 -9.54 11.06 -6.98
N THR A 103 -10.68 11.14 -7.69
CA THR A 103 -11.72 12.19 -7.51
C THR A 103 -13.03 11.56 -7.11
#